data_AF-A0A134B3P0-F1
#
_entry.id   AF-A0A134B3P0-F1
#
_cell.length_a   1.000
_cell.length_b   1.000
_cell.length_c   1.000
_cell.angle_alpha   90.00
_cell.angle_beta   90.00
_cell.angle_gamma   90.00
#
_symmetry.space_group_name_H-M   'P 1'
#
loop_
_entity.id
_entity.type
_entity.pdbx_description
1 polymer ?
#
loop_
_entity_poly.entity_id
_entity_poly.type
_entity_poly.pdbx_seq_one_letter_code
_entity_poly.pdbx_strand_id
1 'polypeptide(L)'
;MSQPIEQQAADTILQNCKEVHIGNKTYHAAPPTLATLISVSRAITYLPHCKLNQDNIVAESLYIARHCEAIANILAILILGAKAYNEPSKTPSTILYRLLHIKPKTKGDVLSYEVINTLTPTELSAIFSQLLQGMQLSDFFALTTFLTEVNLLKPTKVENKTKATAHGL
;
A
#
# COMPACT_ATOMS: atom_id res chain seq x y z
N MET A 1 16.68 23.05 7.29
CA MET A 1 17.42 23.38 6.05
C MET A 1 16.93 22.45 4.97
N SER A 2 16.29 22.98 3.93
CA SER A 2 15.70 22.19 2.84
C SER A 2 16.79 21.77 1.85
N GLN A 3 16.80 20.49 1.47
CA GLN A 3 17.70 19.97 0.45
C GLN A 3 17.34 20.55 -0.93
N PRO A 4 18.33 20.85 -1.80
CA PRO A 4 18.06 21.35 -3.15
C PRO A 4 17.41 20.28 -4.03
N ILE A 5 16.52 20.72 -4.91
CA ILE A 5 15.70 19.85 -5.77
C ILE A 5 16.55 18.94 -6.66
N GLU A 6 17.77 19.36 -7.01
CA GLU A 6 18.69 18.56 -7.82
C GLU A 6 19.29 17.38 -7.04
N GLN A 7 19.53 17.51 -5.74
CA GLN A 7 19.95 16.39 -4.90
C GLN A 7 18.81 15.40 -4.68
N GLN A 8 17.59 15.91 -4.48
CA GLN A 8 16.41 15.08 -4.37
C GLN A 8 16.10 14.33 -5.68
N ALA A 9 16.33 14.97 -6.83
CA ALA A 9 16.25 14.34 -8.14
C ALA A 9 17.39 13.32 -8.36
N ALA A 10 18.62 13.65 -7.97
CA ALA A 10 19.76 12.75 -8.06
C ALA A 10 19.58 11.50 -7.20
N ASP A 11 19.08 11.63 -5.96
CA ASP A 11 18.75 10.52 -5.05
C ASP A 11 17.54 9.71 -5.53
N THR A 12 16.63 10.32 -6.30
CA THR A 12 15.51 9.62 -6.95
C THR A 12 15.98 8.83 -8.17
N ILE A 13 17.00 9.33 -8.88
CA ILE A 13 17.61 8.68 -10.06
C ILE A 13 18.61 7.60 -9.64
N LEU A 14 19.41 7.82 -8.58
CA LEU A 14 20.18 6.82 -7.84
C LEU A 14 19.22 6.03 -6.95
N GLN A 15 18.49 5.10 -7.54
CA GLN A 15 17.58 4.15 -6.88
C GLN A 15 18.27 3.29 -5.82
N ASN A 16 18.75 3.88 -4.73
CA ASN A 16 19.32 3.16 -3.62
C ASN A 16 18.15 2.58 -2.85
N CYS A 17 18.01 1.26 -2.91
CA CYS A 17 17.10 0.51 -2.05
C CYS A 17 17.23 1.05 -0.63
N LYS A 18 16.17 1.68 -0.09
CA LYS A 18 16.22 2.25 1.25
C LYS A 18 16.40 1.11 2.24
N GLU A 19 17.42 1.19 3.08
CA GLU A 19 17.59 0.23 4.15
C GLU A 19 16.52 0.44 5.22
N VAL A 20 15.89 -0.66 5.60
CA VAL A 20 14.85 -0.73 6.62
C VAL A 20 15.22 -1.81 7.62
N HIS A 21 15.23 -1.46 8.89
CA HIS A 21 15.48 -2.43 9.96
C HIS A 21 14.15 -2.89 10.56
N ILE A 22 13.96 -4.21 10.58
CA ILE A 22 12.83 -4.85 11.28
C ILE A 22 13.45 -5.73 12.37
N GLY A 23 13.44 -5.21 13.60
CA GLY A 23 14.22 -5.76 14.70
C GLY A 23 15.71 -5.92 14.34
N ASN A 24 16.18 -7.16 14.31
CA ASN A 24 17.59 -7.48 14.05
C ASN A 24 17.90 -7.77 12.57
N LYS A 25 16.92 -7.63 11.67
CA LYS A 25 17.12 -7.89 10.24
C LYS A 25 17.07 -6.60 9.43
N THR A 26 17.95 -6.52 8.45
CA THR A 26 17.98 -5.42 7.48
C THR A 26 17.33 -5.88 6.18
N TYR A 27 16.40 -5.07 5.68
CA TYR A 27 15.74 -5.21 4.41
C TYR A 27 16.15 -4.07 3.50
N HIS A 28 16.34 -4.39 2.22
CA HIS A 28 16.53 -3.39 1.18
C HIS A 28 15.17 -3.16 0.52
N ALA A 29 14.54 -2.03 0.84
CA ALA A 29 13.24 -1.69 0.31
C ALA A 29 13.33 -1.52 -1.21
N ALA A 30 12.47 -2.23 -1.93
CA ALA A 30 12.39 -2.14 -3.38
C ALA A 30 11.96 -0.72 -3.81
N PRO A 31 12.46 -0.22 -4.95
CA PRO A 31 11.95 1.03 -5.50
C PRO A 31 10.44 0.91 -5.78
N PRO A 32 9.64 1.91 -5.41
CA PRO A 32 8.19 1.84 -5.56
C PRO A 32 7.79 1.84 -7.03
N THR A 33 6.95 0.88 -7.41
CA THR A 33 6.38 0.76 -8.77
C THR A 33 4.89 1.08 -8.77
N LEU A 34 4.29 1.33 -9.95
CA LEU A 34 2.83 1.46 -10.09
C LEU A 34 2.08 0.25 -9.51
N ALA A 35 2.61 -0.96 -9.69
CA ALA A 35 2.03 -2.17 -9.09
C ALA A 35 2.05 -2.13 -7.55
N THR A 36 3.07 -1.52 -6.97
CA THR A 36 3.18 -1.31 -5.51
C THR A 36 2.13 -0.34 -5.02
N LEU A 37 1.93 0.80 -5.71
CA LEU A 37 0.86 1.75 -5.41
C LEU A 37 -0.53 1.11 -5.48
N ILE A 38 -0.80 0.34 -6.55
CA ILE A 38 -2.07 -0.39 -6.71
C ILE A 38 -2.27 -1.40 -5.56
N SER A 39 -1.21 -2.11 -5.17
CA SER A 39 -1.29 -3.11 -4.11
C SER A 39 -1.50 -2.48 -2.73
N VAL A 40 -0.83 -1.37 -2.44
CA VAL A 40 -1.05 -0.56 -1.23
C VAL A 40 -2.47 -0.03 -1.19
N SER A 41 -2.96 0.57 -2.29
CA SER A 41 -4.33 1.07 -2.39
C SER A 41 -5.36 -0.03 -2.14
N ARG A 42 -5.15 -1.23 -2.71
CA ARG A 42 -5.98 -2.40 -2.42
C ARG A 42 -5.89 -2.81 -0.96
N ALA A 43 -4.70 -2.84 -0.36
CA ALA A 43 -4.53 -3.26 1.01
C ALA A 43 -5.19 -2.29 2.02
N ILE A 44 -5.24 -0.99 1.70
CA ILE A 44 -5.93 0.03 2.49
C ILE A 44 -7.44 -0.25 2.60
N THR A 45 -8.07 -0.92 1.62
CA THR A 45 -9.51 -1.23 1.71
C THR A 45 -9.85 -2.25 2.80
N TYR A 46 -8.85 -2.91 3.40
CA TYR A 46 -9.04 -3.80 4.54
C TYR A 46 -8.90 -3.09 5.89
N LEU A 47 -8.50 -1.82 5.91
CA LEU A 47 -8.49 -1.00 7.13
C LEU A 47 -9.92 -0.59 7.50
N PRO A 48 -10.24 -0.45 8.79
CA PRO A 48 -11.58 -0.10 9.23
C PRO A 48 -11.94 1.32 8.78
N HIS A 49 -13.10 1.47 8.12
CA HIS A 49 -13.68 2.77 7.78
C HIS A 49 -14.46 3.33 8.98
N CYS A 50 -13.77 3.60 10.09
CA CYS A 50 -14.37 4.18 11.28
C CYS A 50 -13.91 5.63 11.49
N LYS A 51 -14.83 6.49 11.93
CA LYS A 51 -14.49 7.80 12.47
C LYS A 51 -14.05 7.60 13.90
N LEU A 52 -12.76 7.77 14.16
CA LEU A 52 -12.20 7.60 15.49
C LEU A 52 -12.62 8.76 16.39
N ASN A 53 -13.12 8.43 17.57
CA ASN A 53 -13.43 9.44 18.57
C ASN A 53 -12.14 9.89 19.27
N GLN A 54 -11.78 11.16 19.08
CA GLN A 54 -10.59 11.75 19.68
C GLN A 54 -10.70 11.89 21.21
N ASP A 55 -11.90 11.81 21.78
CA ASP A 55 -12.13 11.89 23.23
C ASP A 55 -11.78 10.57 23.95
N ASN A 56 -11.69 9.44 23.23
CA ASN A 56 -11.38 8.13 23.80
C ASN A 56 -10.26 7.41 23.03
N ILE A 57 -9.11 8.07 22.94
CA ILE A 57 -7.94 7.61 22.18
C ILE A 57 -7.53 6.18 22.57
N VAL A 58 -7.54 5.83 23.85
CA VAL A 58 -7.09 4.51 24.32
C VAL A 58 -8.01 3.40 23.82
N ALA A 59 -9.33 3.51 24.02
CA ALA A 59 -10.26 2.47 23.59
C ALA A 59 -10.31 2.36 22.06
N GLU A 60 -10.30 3.49 21.35
CA GLU A 60 -10.25 3.52 19.89
C GLU A 60 -8.96 2.89 19.35
N SER A 61 -7.81 3.18 19.95
CA SER A 61 -6.53 2.59 19.54
C SER A 61 -6.53 1.07 19.70
N LEU A 62 -7.05 0.55 20.82
CA LEU A 62 -7.17 -0.89 21.05
C LEU A 62 -8.19 -1.55 20.11
N TYR A 63 -9.28 -0.85 19.77
CA TYR A 63 -10.25 -1.32 18.78
C TYR A 63 -9.61 -1.48 17.40
N ILE A 64 -8.84 -0.48 16.95
CA ILE A 64 -8.12 -0.53 15.66
C ILE A 64 -6.99 -1.55 15.68
N ALA A 65 -6.36 -1.81 16.83
CA ALA A 65 -5.21 -2.72 16.93
C ALA A 65 -5.50 -4.13 16.40
N ARG A 66 -6.78 -4.57 16.39
CA ARG A 66 -7.23 -5.78 15.68
C ARG A 66 -6.81 -5.82 14.20
N HIS A 67 -6.70 -4.66 13.56
CA HIS A 67 -6.41 -4.50 12.14
C HIS A 67 -4.92 -4.27 11.86
N CYS A 68 -4.03 -4.42 12.85
CA CYS A 68 -2.58 -4.31 12.67
C CYS A 68 -2.04 -5.28 11.61
N GLU A 69 -2.74 -6.38 11.32
CA GLU A 69 -2.37 -7.28 10.22
C GLU A 69 -2.43 -6.59 8.85
N ALA A 70 -3.49 -5.81 8.59
CA ALA A 70 -3.58 -5.05 7.34
C ALA A 70 -2.50 -3.97 7.24
N ILE A 71 -2.17 -3.32 8.37
CA ILE A 71 -1.09 -2.33 8.43
C ILE A 71 0.27 -2.98 8.15
N ALA A 72 0.53 -4.15 8.74
CA ALA A 72 1.75 -4.92 8.50
C ALA A 72 1.87 -5.39 7.04
N ASN A 73 0.76 -5.83 6.45
CA ASN A 73 0.70 -6.20 5.03
C ASN A 73 1.03 -5.00 4.12
N ILE A 74 0.48 -3.82 4.41
CA ILE A 74 0.81 -2.60 3.66
C ILE A 74 2.31 -2.31 3.78
N LEU A 75 2.89 -2.40 4.98
CA LEU A 75 4.32 -2.17 5.18
C LEU A 75 5.17 -3.18 4.42
N ALA A 76 4.80 -4.46 4.46
CA ALA A 76 5.50 -5.52 3.74
C ALA A 76 5.43 -5.31 2.22
N ILE A 77 4.31 -4.81 1.68
CA ILE A 77 4.19 -4.42 0.27
C ILE A 77 5.13 -3.25 -0.05
N LEU A 78 5.25 -2.26 0.83
CA LEU A 78 6.15 -1.11 0.63
C LEU A 78 7.63 -1.51 0.66
N ILE A 79 8.01 -2.47 1.51
CA ILE A 79 9.39 -2.95 1.62
C ILE A 79 9.73 -3.90 0.46
N LEU A 80 8.90 -4.90 0.18
CA LEU A 80 9.22 -5.93 -0.83
C LEU A 80 8.85 -5.50 -2.25
N GLY A 81 7.90 -4.58 -2.40
CA GLY A 81 7.23 -4.29 -3.66
C GLY A 81 6.20 -5.36 -4.03
N ALA A 82 5.26 -5.01 -4.92
CA ALA A 82 4.13 -5.88 -5.29
C ALA A 82 4.54 -7.24 -5.90
N LYS A 83 5.67 -7.29 -6.62
CA LYS A 83 6.15 -8.52 -7.26
C LYS A 83 6.66 -9.52 -6.21
N ALA A 84 7.61 -9.10 -5.38
CA ALA A 84 8.25 -9.99 -4.42
C ALA A 84 7.32 -10.35 -3.24
N TYR A 85 6.32 -9.52 -2.93
CA TYR A 85 5.33 -9.80 -1.89
C TYR A 85 4.66 -11.18 -2.07
N ASN A 86 4.27 -11.52 -3.31
CA ASN A 86 3.57 -12.77 -3.63
C ASN A 86 4.50 -13.94 -3.97
N GLU A 87 5.82 -13.72 -3.97
CA GLU A 87 6.77 -14.80 -4.26
C GLU A 87 6.79 -15.81 -3.10
N PRO A 88 6.99 -17.10 -3.39
CA PRO A 88 7.11 -18.11 -2.34
C PRO A 88 8.32 -17.80 -1.44
N SER A 89 8.13 -17.95 -0.13
CA SER A 89 9.27 -17.94 0.79
C SER A 89 10.11 -19.20 0.57
N LYS A 90 11.43 -19.12 0.84
CA LYS A 90 12.38 -20.24 0.76
C LYS A 90 12.06 -21.28 1.83
N THR A 91 10.99 -22.04 1.64
CA THR A 91 10.49 -23.05 2.57
C THR A 91 10.75 -24.42 1.96
N PRO A 92 11.48 -25.33 2.62
CA PRO A 92 11.75 -26.65 2.07
C PRO A 92 10.48 -27.52 2.15
N SER A 93 10.26 -28.34 1.11
CA SER A 93 9.25 -29.42 0.96
C SER A 93 7.94 -29.13 0.18
N THR A 94 8.05 -28.70 -1.07
CA THR A 94 6.92 -28.60 -2.04
C THR A 94 6.05 -29.86 -2.14
N ILE A 95 6.60 -31.05 -1.87
CA ILE A 95 5.87 -32.33 -1.99
C ILE A 95 4.85 -32.50 -0.86
N LEU A 96 5.20 -32.16 0.39
CA LEU A 96 4.33 -32.37 1.55
C LEU A 96 3.15 -31.40 1.53
N TYR A 97 3.42 -30.13 1.22
CA TYR A 97 2.39 -29.09 1.07
C TYR A 97 1.41 -29.41 -0.06
N ARG A 98 1.91 -29.96 -1.18
CA ARG A 98 1.07 -30.38 -2.30
C ARG A 98 0.17 -31.58 -1.95
N LEU A 99 0.67 -32.52 -1.15
CA LEU A 99 -0.10 -33.69 -0.70
C LEU A 99 -1.18 -33.31 0.33
N LEU A 100 -0.89 -32.35 1.21
CA LEU A 100 -1.78 -31.89 2.28
C LEU A 100 -2.69 -30.71 1.88
N HIS A 101 -2.63 -30.24 0.62
CA HIS A 101 -3.35 -29.05 0.13
C HIS A 101 -3.10 -27.78 0.98
N ILE A 102 -1.93 -27.67 1.60
CA ILE A 102 -1.56 -26.52 2.42
C ILE A 102 -0.88 -25.47 1.52
N LYS A 103 -1.38 -24.23 1.52
CA LYS A 103 -0.78 -23.14 0.77
C LYS A 103 0.61 -22.78 1.34
N PRO A 104 1.66 -22.69 0.51
CA PRO A 104 2.97 -22.25 0.98
C PRO A 104 2.92 -20.77 1.39
N LYS A 105 3.70 -20.41 2.42
CA LYS A 105 3.83 -19.01 2.85
C LYS A 105 4.57 -18.19 1.79
N THR A 106 4.07 -17.00 1.51
CA THR A 106 4.74 -16.01 0.65
C THR A 106 5.80 -15.23 1.44
N LYS A 107 6.68 -14.53 0.74
CA LYS A 107 7.61 -13.58 1.37
C LYS A 107 6.87 -12.46 2.11
N GLY A 108 5.74 -12.01 1.57
CA GLY A 108 4.84 -11.05 2.20
C GLY A 108 4.34 -11.57 3.55
N ASP A 109 3.79 -12.78 3.60
CA ASP A 109 3.27 -13.38 4.84
C ASP A 109 4.35 -13.47 5.95
N VAL A 110 5.57 -13.82 5.56
CA VAL A 110 6.70 -13.93 6.49
C VAL A 110 7.09 -12.54 7.03
N LEU A 111 7.21 -11.54 6.16
CA LEU A 111 7.58 -10.19 6.58
C LEU A 111 6.49 -9.51 7.40
N SER A 112 5.21 -9.66 7.02
CA SER A 112 4.09 -9.13 7.79
C SER A 112 4.06 -9.72 9.20
N TYR A 113 4.27 -11.03 9.32
CA TYR A 113 4.39 -11.68 10.63
C TYR A 113 5.55 -11.11 11.44
N GLU A 114 6.72 -10.89 10.81
CA GLU A 114 7.88 -10.30 11.48
C GLU A 114 7.62 -8.87 11.95
N VAL A 115 6.97 -8.03 11.12
CA VAL A 115 6.56 -6.67 11.48
C VAL A 115 5.70 -6.65 12.74
N ILE A 116 4.64 -7.46 12.80
CA ILE A 116 3.68 -7.49 13.91
C ILE A 116 4.35 -7.89 15.23
N ASN A 117 5.30 -8.83 15.18
CA ASN A 117 5.92 -9.40 16.37
C ASN A 117 7.18 -8.66 16.83
N THR A 118 7.66 -7.70 16.05
CA THR A 118 8.97 -7.09 16.29
C THR A 118 8.92 -5.57 16.42
N LEU A 119 8.06 -4.89 15.66
CA LEU A 119 8.03 -3.43 15.66
C LEU A 119 7.10 -2.86 16.73
N THR A 120 7.55 -1.81 17.39
CA THR A 120 6.69 -0.91 18.17
C THR A 120 5.88 0.02 17.25
N PRO A 121 4.77 0.60 17.72
CA PRO A 121 3.99 1.56 16.94
C PRO A 121 4.80 2.76 16.43
N THR A 122 5.76 3.24 17.24
CA THR A 122 6.62 4.37 16.88
C THR A 122 7.56 4.01 15.73
N GLU A 123 8.22 2.84 15.80
CA GLU A 123 9.11 2.35 14.73
C GLU A 123 8.33 2.10 13.45
N LEU A 124 7.16 1.47 13.56
CA LEU A 124 6.25 1.24 12.44
C LEU A 124 5.92 2.54 11.71
N SER A 125 5.51 3.58 12.44
CA SER A 125 5.17 4.90 11.89
C SER A 125 6.38 5.58 11.23
N ALA A 126 7.57 5.46 11.82
CA ALA A 126 8.80 6.04 11.29
C ALA A 126 9.19 5.40 9.95
N ILE A 127 9.20 4.06 9.90
CA ILE A 127 9.52 3.31 8.68
C ILE A 127 8.48 3.60 7.59
N PHE A 128 7.18 3.62 7.93
CA PHE A 128 6.13 3.99 6.99
C PHE A 128 6.39 5.36 6.37
N SER A 129 6.68 6.36 7.20
CA SER A 129 6.94 7.72 6.76
C SER A 129 8.17 7.79 5.84
N GLN A 130 9.25 7.09 6.21
CA GLN A 130 10.48 7.01 5.40
C GLN A 130 10.23 6.40 4.01
N LEU A 131 9.40 5.35 3.94
CA LEU A 131 9.07 4.69 2.68
C LEU A 131 8.18 5.57 1.81
N LEU A 132 7.13 6.18 2.38
CA LEU A 132 6.23 7.08 1.65
C LEU A 132 6.95 8.30 1.08
N GLN A 133 7.91 8.89 1.81
CA GLN A 133 8.74 9.99 1.29
C GLN A 133 9.58 9.59 0.08
N GLY A 134 9.92 8.31 -0.06
CA GLY A 134 10.62 7.77 -1.24
C GLY A 134 9.70 7.44 -2.40
N MET A 135 8.38 7.48 -2.20
CA MET A 135 7.42 7.29 -3.27
C MET A 135 7.15 8.65 -3.92
N GLN A 136 7.31 8.74 -5.24
CA GLN A 136 6.99 9.92 -6.04
C GLN A 136 5.46 10.18 -6.09
N LEU A 137 4.82 10.31 -4.92
CA LEU A 137 3.38 10.44 -4.77
C LEU A 137 2.86 11.76 -5.37
N SER A 138 3.68 12.82 -5.33
CA SER A 138 3.35 14.10 -5.96
C SER A 138 3.18 13.95 -7.47
N ASP A 139 4.12 13.28 -8.13
CA ASP A 139 4.08 13.05 -9.59
C ASP A 139 2.88 12.17 -9.96
N PHE A 140 2.65 11.11 -9.19
CA PHE A 140 1.49 10.23 -9.40
C PHE A 140 0.16 10.97 -9.20
N PHE A 141 0.05 11.78 -8.15
CA PHE A 141 -1.15 12.58 -7.85
C PHE A 141 -1.42 13.63 -8.92
N ALA A 142 -0.39 14.33 -9.40
CA ALA A 142 -0.52 15.30 -10.48
C ALA A 142 -1.04 14.63 -11.76
N LEU A 143 -0.47 13.45 -12.11
CA LEU A 143 -0.90 12.68 -13.28
C LEU A 143 -2.36 12.24 -13.19
N THR A 144 -2.78 11.66 -12.06
CA THR A 144 -4.16 11.15 -11.91
C THR A 144 -5.18 12.27 -11.82
N THR A 145 -4.83 13.38 -11.18
CA THR A 145 -5.67 14.60 -11.14
C THR A 145 -5.87 15.14 -12.54
N PHE A 146 -4.79 15.36 -13.29
CA PHE A 146 -4.87 15.84 -14.68
C PHE A 146 -5.75 14.93 -15.56
N LEU A 147 -5.54 13.61 -15.50
CA LEU A 147 -6.32 12.67 -16.30
C LEU A 147 -7.80 12.62 -15.88
N THR A 148 -8.09 12.78 -14.59
CA THR A 148 -9.45 12.79 -14.05
C THR A 148 -10.16 14.08 -14.42
N GLU A 149 -9.51 15.24 -14.29
CA GLU A 149 -10.05 16.52 -14.72
C GLU A 149 -10.31 16.53 -16.23
N VAL A 150 -9.37 16.07 -17.06
CA VAL A 150 -9.61 15.92 -18.51
C VAL A 150 -10.77 14.97 -18.81
N ASN A 151 -10.91 13.88 -18.05
CA ASN A 151 -12.03 12.96 -18.18
C ASN A 151 -13.37 13.59 -17.74
N LEU A 152 -13.37 14.43 -16.72
CA LEU A 152 -14.54 15.21 -16.27
C LEU A 152 -14.90 16.32 -17.28
N LEU A 153 -13.90 16.91 -17.93
CA LEU A 153 -14.06 17.97 -18.93
C LEU A 153 -14.49 17.43 -20.31
N LYS A 154 -14.33 16.13 -20.57
CA LYS A 154 -15.01 15.48 -21.70
C LYS A 154 -16.51 15.39 -21.38
N PRO A 155 -17.39 16.09 -22.11
CA PRO A 155 -18.82 15.98 -21.86
C PRO A 155 -19.24 14.51 -22.04
N THR A 156 -19.71 13.89 -20.96
CA THR A 156 -20.43 12.62 -21.05
C THR A 156 -21.69 12.91 -21.85
N LYS A 157 -21.73 12.44 -23.11
CA LYS A 157 -22.95 12.47 -23.91
C LYS A 157 -23.97 11.60 -23.19
N VAL A 158 -24.80 12.21 -22.35
CA VAL A 158 -25.95 11.56 -21.73
C VAL A 158 -26.97 11.38 -22.85
N GLU A 159 -26.98 10.18 -23.44
CA GLU A 159 -28.00 9.80 -24.40
C GLU A 159 -29.32 9.64 -23.62
N ASN A 160 -30.06 10.73 -23.51
CA ASN A 160 -31.42 10.72 -22.97
C ASN A 160 -32.26 9.79 -23.83
N LYS A 161 -32.55 8.59 -23.32
CA LYS A 161 -33.67 7.77 -23.77
C LYS A 161 -34.97 8.50 -23.46
N THR A 162 -35.43 9.36 -24.37
CA THR A 162 -36.83 9.80 -24.38
C THR A 162 -37.69 8.64 -24.88
N LYS A 163 -38.09 7.77 -23.95
CA LYS A 163 -39.43 7.17 -24.02
C LYS A 163 -40.42 8.28 -23.68
N ALA A 164 -41.19 8.72 -24.67
CA ALA A 164 -42.41 9.49 -24.43
C ALA A 164 -43.52 8.92 -25.33
N THR A 165 -44.27 7.97 -24.78
CA THR A 165 -45.62 7.59 -25.20
C THR A 165 -46.63 8.51 -24.52
N ALA A 166 -47.48 9.20 -25.29
CA ALA A 166 -48.85 9.64 -24.94
C ALA A 166 -49.51 10.20 -26.23
N HIS A 167 -50.49 9.54 -26.87
CA HIS A 167 -51.95 9.57 -26.64
C HIS A 167 -52.63 10.95 -26.78
N GLY A 168 -53.47 11.08 -27.82
CA GLY A 168 -54.69 11.90 -27.82
C GLY A 168 -54.66 13.25 -28.56
N LEU A 169 -55.11 13.27 -29.82
CA LEU A 169 -56.25 14.05 -30.33
C LEU A 169 -56.55 13.67 -31.79
#